data_AF-A0A1Y3NKF0-F1
#
_entry.id   AF-A0A1Y3NKF0-F1
#
_cell.length_a   1.000
_cell.length_b   1.000
_cell.length_c   1.000
_cell.angle_alpha   90.00
_cell.angle_beta   90.00
_cell.angle_gamma   90.00
#
_symmetry.space_group_name_H-M   'P 1'
#
loop_
_entity.id
_entity.type
_entity.pdbx_description
1 polymer ?
#
loop_
_entity_poly.entity_id
_entity_poly.type
_entity_poly.pdbx_seq_one_letter_code
_entity_poly.pdbx_strand_id
1 'polypeptide(L)'
;NRFEASGEYTERIFQTGNFLFQKFWYVPWLKYNFTILPGYKKGISGSALGGYNIGINKNINTSRKKAAAVVLDFIISVQMQKNLIGKYKFLTAISSLYDDEDVCNNIDCNSLKKIQFIVRPTSNSSDYSDYSKRFRNAAYKYVFDNKNLYEVIDEMEHLTKPYIINLNPKKNIIGFINSILIFICSIIMIYSLKYLFIDKYRSNFEFLPKDFWIIFVLGAFIIMNTFFVDIGKITVTKCKLKIILLNLGFDLNLVPILYKLLINFPIENIEQKFTNITTSINNTSSKSETENDTHDTYIGKSNDTSNSTIQKMIKCHFKTKIELNNSLKRGLGSTSANSFQSSNDL
;
A
#
# COMPACT_ATOMS: atom_id res chain seq x y z
N ASN A 1 10.97 -4.57 -29.13
CA ASN A 1 10.12 -4.09 -30.25
C ASN A 1 9.22 -5.15 -30.87
N ARG A 2 8.85 -6.25 -30.18
CA ARG A 2 7.90 -7.24 -30.72
C ARG A 2 6.52 -6.98 -30.11
N PHE A 3 5.58 -6.55 -30.96
CA PHE A 3 4.21 -6.10 -30.64
C PHE A 3 4.10 -4.94 -29.63
N GLU A 4 4.75 -3.82 -29.96
CA GLU A 4 4.20 -2.47 -29.72
C GLU A 4 3.41 -2.01 -30.96
N ALA A 5 2.62 -2.88 -31.56
CA ALA A 5 1.66 -2.44 -32.56
C ALA A 5 0.64 -1.58 -31.80
N SER A 6 0.80 -0.26 -31.87
CA SER A 6 -0.15 0.74 -31.37
C SER A 6 -1.54 0.44 -31.94
N GLY A 7 -2.60 0.95 -31.30
CA GLY A 7 -3.95 0.87 -31.88
C GLY A 7 -3.97 1.27 -33.37
N GLU A 8 -3.08 2.18 -33.76
CA GLU A 8 -2.85 2.65 -35.13
C GLU A 8 -2.46 1.55 -36.13
N TYR A 9 -1.71 0.51 -35.73
CA TYR A 9 -1.39 -0.61 -36.64
C TYR A 9 -2.66 -1.41 -36.97
N THR A 10 -3.46 -1.71 -35.95
CA THR A 10 -4.74 -2.39 -36.15
C THR A 10 -5.72 -1.51 -36.93
N GLU A 11 -5.73 -0.20 -36.69
CA GLU A 11 -6.52 0.77 -37.47
C GLU A 11 -6.09 0.80 -38.95
N ARG A 12 -4.79 0.70 -39.24
CA ARG A 12 -4.30 0.59 -40.62
C ARG A 12 -4.77 -0.68 -41.33
N ILE A 13 -4.88 -1.81 -40.61
CA ILE A 13 -5.43 -3.05 -41.18
C ILE A 13 -6.90 -2.86 -41.61
N PHE A 14 -7.69 -2.09 -40.86
CA PHE A 14 -9.05 -1.75 -41.27
C PHE A 14 -9.09 -0.93 -42.58
N GLN A 15 -8.04 -0.18 -42.92
CA GLN A 15 -7.99 0.57 -44.17
C GLN A 15 -7.62 -0.32 -45.37
N THR A 16 -6.79 -1.35 -45.17
CA THR A 16 -6.38 -2.24 -46.26
C THR A 16 -7.44 -3.29 -46.60
N GLY A 17 -8.32 -3.62 -45.65
CA GLY A 17 -9.30 -4.68 -45.82
C GLY A 17 -8.69 -6.09 -45.90
N ASN A 18 -7.39 -6.23 -45.63
CA ASN A 18 -6.67 -7.50 -45.72
C ASN A 18 -6.84 -8.35 -44.45
N PHE A 19 -8.09 -8.66 -44.09
CA PHE A 19 -8.44 -9.52 -42.97
C PHE A 19 -9.83 -10.13 -43.17
N LEU A 20 -10.06 -11.33 -42.62
CA LEU A 20 -11.40 -11.91 -42.54
C LEU A 20 -12.08 -11.56 -41.21
N PHE A 21 -11.31 -11.63 -40.12
CA PHE A 21 -11.73 -11.24 -38.78
C PHE A 21 -10.62 -10.41 -38.11
N GLN A 22 -10.99 -9.30 -37.48
CA GLN A 22 -10.07 -8.45 -36.74
C GLN A 22 -10.62 -8.18 -35.35
N LYS A 23 -9.84 -8.54 -34.32
CA LYS A 23 -10.16 -8.18 -32.93
C LYS A 23 -9.77 -6.72 -32.69
N PHE A 24 -10.71 -5.90 -32.25
CA PHE A 24 -10.46 -4.51 -31.87
C PHE A 24 -11.50 -4.00 -30.86
N TRP A 25 -11.36 -2.74 -30.45
CA TRP A 25 -12.38 -2.03 -29.66
C TRP A 25 -13.67 -1.87 -30.48
N TYR A 26 -14.79 -1.62 -29.80
CA TYR A 26 -16.02 -1.24 -30.48
C TYR A 26 -15.86 0.16 -31.07
N VAL A 27 -15.90 0.23 -32.40
CA VAL A 27 -15.67 1.46 -33.16
C VAL A 27 -16.80 1.63 -34.17
N PRO A 28 -17.91 2.29 -33.80
CA PRO A 28 -19.15 2.30 -34.58
C PRO A 28 -19.09 3.10 -35.89
N TRP A 29 -18.00 3.82 -36.13
CA TRP A 29 -17.75 4.55 -37.38
C TRP A 29 -16.96 3.74 -38.42
N LEU A 30 -16.53 2.52 -38.08
CA LEU A 30 -15.93 1.62 -39.07
C LEU A 30 -17.02 0.97 -39.94
N LYS A 31 -16.76 0.85 -41.24
CA LYS A 31 -17.66 0.22 -42.24
C LYS A 31 -17.59 -1.31 -42.23
N TYR A 32 -17.48 -1.92 -41.05
CA TYR A 32 -17.39 -3.36 -40.88
C TYR A 32 -18.45 -3.85 -39.90
N ASN A 33 -18.93 -5.07 -40.12
CA ASN A 33 -19.88 -5.70 -39.21
C ASN A 33 -19.19 -6.04 -37.89
N PHE A 34 -19.83 -5.65 -36.80
CA PHE A 34 -19.41 -5.98 -35.46
C PHE A 34 -20.00 -7.33 -35.04
N THR A 35 -19.22 -8.11 -34.29
CA THR A 35 -19.70 -9.30 -33.59
C THR A 35 -19.01 -9.44 -32.24
N ILE A 36 -19.65 -10.12 -31.31
CA ILE A 36 -19.08 -10.40 -29.99
C ILE A 36 -17.90 -11.39 -30.13
N LEU A 37 -16.88 -11.22 -29.29
CA LEU A 37 -15.72 -12.11 -29.31
C LEU A 37 -16.16 -13.54 -28.93
N PRO A 38 -15.89 -14.56 -29.76
CA PRO A 38 -16.25 -15.93 -29.41
C PRO A 38 -15.36 -16.45 -28.27
N GLY A 39 -15.97 -17.21 -27.36
CA GLY A 39 -15.26 -18.02 -26.37
C GLY A 39 -14.92 -19.42 -26.91
N TYR A 40 -14.14 -20.16 -26.13
CA TYR A 40 -13.78 -21.55 -26.44
C TYR A 40 -14.99 -22.51 -26.42
N LYS A 41 -16.04 -22.19 -25.66
CA LYS A 41 -17.28 -22.97 -25.58
C LYS A 41 -18.41 -22.25 -26.30
N LYS A 42 -19.27 -23.01 -26.98
CA LYS A 42 -20.49 -22.48 -27.62
C LYS A 42 -21.34 -21.72 -26.60
N GLY A 43 -21.80 -20.53 -26.98
CA GLY A 43 -22.59 -19.65 -26.11
C GLY A 43 -21.79 -18.86 -25.08
N ILE A 44 -20.47 -19.05 -25.01
CA ILE A 44 -19.58 -18.24 -24.17
C ILE A 44 -18.92 -17.15 -25.03
N SER A 45 -18.82 -15.95 -24.46
CA SER A 45 -18.13 -14.79 -25.04
C SER A 45 -17.22 -14.18 -23.98
N GLY A 46 -16.43 -13.19 -24.34
CA GLY A 46 -15.59 -12.47 -23.39
C GLY A 46 -15.20 -11.10 -23.90
N SER A 47 -15.35 -10.08 -23.05
CA SER A 47 -14.81 -8.76 -23.31
C SER A 47 -14.18 -8.20 -22.05
N ALA A 48 -12.98 -7.65 -22.16
CA ALA A 48 -12.37 -6.95 -21.03
C ALA A 48 -13.14 -5.66 -20.77
N LEU A 49 -13.64 -5.49 -19.55
CA LEU A 49 -14.26 -4.23 -19.15
C LEU A 49 -13.21 -3.11 -19.25
N GLY A 50 -13.58 -2.04 -19.95
CA GLY A 50 -12.73 -0.86 -20.18
C GLY A 50 -13.52 0.41 -19.96
N GLY A 51 -12.97 1.53 -20.41
CA GLY A 51 -13.57 2.85 -20.30
C GLY A 51 -12.81 3.77 -19.35
N TYR A 52 -13.46 4.89 -19.02
CA TYR A 52 -12.89 5.95 -18.20
C TYR A 52 -13.72 6.12 -16.93
N ASN A 53 -13.02 6.29 -15.81
CA ASN A 53 -13.64 6.73 -14.57
C ASN A 53 -13.41 8.23 -14.42
N ILE A 54 -14.43 8.95 -13.96
CA ILE A 54 -14.35 10.37 -13.66
C ILE A 54 -14.34 10.52 -12.14
N GLY A 55 -13.35 11.24 -11.60
CA GLY A 55 -13.18 11.43 -10.17
C GLY A 55 -13.03 12.90 -9.80
N ILE A 56 -13.50 13.27 -8.60
CA ILE A 56 -13.34 14.63 -8.06
C ILE A 56 -12.00 14.72 -7.33
N ASN A 57 -11.18 15.70 -7.68
CA ASN A 57 -9.86 15.90 -7.07
C ASN A 57 -9.99 16.19 -5.56
N LYS A 58 -9.32 15.40 -4.72
CA LYS A 58 -9.37 15.55 -3.26
C LYS A 58 -8.76 16.87 -2.73
N ASN A 59 -7.89 17.51 -3.52
CA ASN A 59 -7.12 18.70 -3.13
C ASN A 59 -7.80 20.04 -3.44
N ILE A 60 -9.02 20.04 -4.02
CA ILE A 60 -9.77 21.28 -4.27
C ILE A 60 -10.65 21.64 -3.06
N ASN A 61 -11.04 22.92 -2.95
CA ASN A 61 -11.89 23.38 -1.85
C ASN A 61 -13.31 22.79 -1.90
N THR A 62 -14.02 22.81 -0.77
CA THR A 62 -15.34 22.19 -0.62
C THR A 62 -16.38 22.75 -1.59
N SER A 63 -16.36 24.05 -1.87
CA SER A 63 -17.28 24.68 -2.84
C SER A 63 -17.08 24.10 -4.25
N ARG A 64 -15.83 23.98 -4.70
CA ARG A 64 -15.48 23.36 -5.99
C ARG A 64 -15.82 21.88 -6.04
N LYS A 65 -15.67 21.15 -4.93
CA LYS A 65 -16.12 19.74 -4.84
C LYS A 65 -17.63 19.63 -5.07
N LYS A 66 -18.44 20.50 -4.44
CA LYS A 66 -19.90 20.54 -4.64
C LYS A 66 -20.27 20.86 -6.08
N ALA A 67 -19.65 21.88 -6.67
CA ALA A 67 -19.88 22.23 -8.08
C ALA A 67 -19.48 21.09 -9.04
N ALA A 68 -18.33 20.45 -8.81
CA ALA A 68 -17.88 19.31 -9.61
C ALA A 68 -18.83 18.10 -9.49
N ALA A 69 -19.41 17.86 -8.31
CA ALA A 69 -20.40 16.81 -8.11
C ALA A 69 -21.67 17.06 -8.95
N VAL A 70 -22.16 18.31 -9.01
CA VAL A 70 -23.32 18.67 -9.85
C VAL A 70 -23.03 18.44 -11.34
N VAL A 71 -21.84 18.84 -11.80
CA VAL A 71 -21.43 18.61 -13.20
C VAL A 71 -21.32 17.12 -13.49
N LEU A 72 -20.74 16.36 -12.58
CA LEU A 72 -20.59 14.91 -12.73
C LEU A 72 -21.95 14.22 -12.80
N ASP A 73 -22.88 14.58 -11.92
CA ASP A 73 -24.26 14.08 -11.88
C ASP A 73 -24.98 14.32 -13.21
N PHE A 74 -24.83 15.52 -13.78
CA PHE A 74 -25.36 15.83 -15.10
C PHE A 74 -24.73 14.97 -16.21
N ILE A 75 -23.40 14.84 -16.24
CA ILE A 75 -22.69 14.07 -17.28
C ILE A 75 -23.09 12.60 -17.25
N ILE A 76 -23.27 12.01 -16.07
CA ILE A 76 -23.65 10.61 -15.90
C ILE A 76 -25.17 10.39 -15.90
N SER A 77 -25.97 11.45 -16.04
CA SER A 77 -27.42 11.34 -16.09
C SER A 77 -27.88 10.48 -17.28
N VAL A 78 -28.99 9.76 -17.09
CA VAL A 78 -29.61 8.92 -18.14
C VAL A 78 -29.84 9.71 -19.43
N GLN A 79 -30.36 10.94 -19.30
CA GLN A 79 -30.66 11.80 -20.45
C GLN A 79 -29.40 12.20 -21.22
N MET A 80 -28.32 12.57 -20.52
CA MET A 80 -27.06 12.95 -21.16
C MET A 80 -26.39 11.74 -21.83
N GLN A 81 -26.38 10.59 -21.15
CA GLN A 81 -25.83 9.35 -21.71
C GLN A 81 -26.62 8.88 -22.94
N LYS A 82 -27.97 8.96 -22.92
CA LYS A 82 -28.82 8.70 -24.10
C LYS A 82 -28.48 9.61 -25.28
N ASN A 83 -28.28 10.90 -25.02
CA ASN A 83 -27.85 11.86 -26.06
C ASN A 83 -26.46 11.53 -26.64
N LEU A 84 -25.49 11.16 -25.79
CA LEU A 84 -24.15 10.78 -26.24
C LEU A 84 -24.17 9.51 -27.12
N ILE A 85 -25.00 8.53 -26.76
CA ILE A 85 -25.18 7.33 -27.60
C ILE A 85 -25.82 7.70 -28.94
N GLY A 86 -26.91 8.47 -28.93
CA GLY A 86 -27.60 8.85 -30.16
C GLY A 86 -26.71 9.64 -31.12
N LYS A 87 -25.90 10.57 -30.59
CA LYS A 87 -25.08 11.47 -31.42
C LYS A 87 -23.74 10.89 -31.83
N TYR A 88 -23.05 10.20 -30.91
CA TYR A 88 -21.66 9.76 -31.09
C TYR A 88 -21.50 8.25 -31.04
N LYS A 89 -22.57 7.49 -30.75
CA LYS A 89 -22.55 6.04 -30.56
C LYS A 89 -21.57 5.62 -29.47
N PHE A 90 -21.33 6.49 -28.49
CA PHE A 90 -20.52 6.17 -27.32
C PHE A 90 -21.27 5.24 -26.40
N LEU A 91 -20.66 4.09 -26.07
CA LEU A 91 -21.25 3.12 -25.16
C LEU A 91 -21.32 3.69 -23.74
N THR A 92 -22.36 3.29 -23.00
CA THR A 92 -22.60 3.71 -21.61
C THR A 92 -22.51 2.52 -20.65
N ALA A 93 -22.22 2.81 -19.38
CA ALA A 93 -22.31 1.85 -18.29
C ALA A 93 -23.73 1.68 -17.73
N ILE A 94 -24.68 2.55 -18.11
CA ILE A 94 -26.08 2.48 -17.66
C ILE A 94 -26.80 1.36 -18.42
N SER A 95 -26.93 0.20 -17.80
CA SER A 95 -27.47 -1.00 -18.46
C SER A 95 -28.90 -0.83 -18.97
N SER A 96 -29.74 -0.07 -18.25
CA SER A 96 -31.14 0.15 -18.61
C SER A 96 -31.32 0.93 -19.92
N LEU A 97 -30.31 1.69 -20.36
CA LEU A 97 -30.37 2.40 -21.64
C LEU A 97 -30.31 1.45 -22.84
N TYR A 98 -29.85 0.20 -22.66
CA TYR A 98 -29.89 -0.78 -23.74
C TYR A 98 -31.27 -1.43 -23.89
N ASP A 99 -32.23 -1.17 -22.99
CA ASP A 99 -33.63 -1.58 -23.13
C ASP A 99 -34.50 -0.49 -23.79
N ASP A 100 -33.93 0.71 -24.03
CA ASP A 100 -34.61 1.84 -24.63
C ASP A 100 -34.61 1.75 -26.17
N GLU A 101 -35.79 1.75 -26.78
CA GLU A 101 -35.95 1.59 -28.23
C GLU A 101 -35.23 2.68 -29.03
N ASP A 102 -35.24 3.93 -28.58
CA ASP A 102 -34.56 5.04 -29.27
C ASP A 102 -33.04 4.84 -29.28
N VAL A 103 -32.50 4.28 -28.20
CA VAL A 103 -31.09 3.93 -28.12
C VAL A 103 -30.78 2.79 -29.09
N CYS A 104 -31.60 1.75 -29.09
CA CYS A 104 -31.37 0.56 -29.90
C CYS A 104 -31.63 0.75 -31.40
N ASN A 105 -32.32 1.83 -31.78
CA ASN A 105 -32.39 2.27 -33.17
C ASN A 105 -31.04 2.80 -33.70
N ASN A 106 -30.11 3.20 -32.81
CA ASN A 106 -28.82 3.79 -33.18
C ASN A 106 -27.63 2.82 -33.03
N ILE A 107 -27.76 1.78 -32.20
CA ILE A 107 -26.71 0.81 -31.88
C ILE A 107 -27.29 -0.61 -31.73
N ASP A 108 -26.47 -1.64 -31.98
CA ASP A 108 -26.90 -3.04 -31.81
C ASP A 108 -26.94 -3.45 -30.33
N CYS A 109 -28.00 -3.05 -29.63
CA CYS A 109 -28.25 -3.43 -28.24
C CYS A 109 -28.30 -4.95 -28.04
N ASN A 110 -28.84 -5.70 -29.01
CA ASN A 110 -29.01 -7.15 -28.88
C ASN A 110 -27.66 -7.88 -28.79
N SER A 111 -26.67 -7.44 -29.57
CA SER A 111 -25.30 -7.95 -29.45
C SER A 111 -24.62 -7.44 -28.18
N LEU A 112 -24.78 -6.16 -27.84
CA LEU A 112 -24.12 -5.56 -26.68
C LEU A 112 -24.58 -6.16 -25.34
N LYS A 113 -25.88 -6.48 -25.20
CA LYS A 113 -26.42 -7.17 -24.00
C LYS A 113 -25.87 -8.58 -23.79
N LYS A 114 -25.41 -9.23 -24.86
CA LYS A 114 -24.85 -10.59 -24.79
C LYS A 114 -23.37 -10.60 -24.41
N ILE A 115 -22.73 -9.44 -24.28
CA ILE A 115 -21.32 -9.34 -23.92
C ILE A 115 -21.13 -9.81 -22.47
N GLN A 116 -20.27 -10.81 -22.30
CA GLN A 116 -19.83 -11.29 -21.00
C GLN A 116 -18.57 -10.54 -20.58
N PHE A 117 -18.71 -9.57 -19.68
CA PHE A 117 -17.59 -8.75 -19.23
C PHE A 117 -16.68 -9.49 -18.26
N ILE A 118 -15.37 -9.32 -18.44
CA ILE A 118 -14.32 -9.78 -17.54
C ILE A 118 -13.65 -8.54 -16.94
N VAL A 119 -13.60 -8.47 -15.62
CA VAL A 119 -12.95 -7.39 -14.90
C VAL A 119 -11.43 -7.52 -15.04
N ARG A 120 -10.74 -6.41 -15.27
CA ARG A 120 -9.28 -6.38 -15.27
C ARG A 120 -8.78 -6.70 -13.85
N PRO A 121 -7.66 -7.43 -13.67
CA PRO A 121 -7.12 -7.79 -12.36
C PRO A 121 -6.44 -6.61 -11.63
N THR A 122 -7.08 -5.44 -11.60
CA THR A 122 -6.59 -4.22 -10.94
C THR A 122 -6.57 -4.34 -9.42
N SER A 123 -7.30 -5.29 -8.84
CA SER A 123 -7.23 -5.61 -7.41
C SER A 123 -6.02 -6.45 -7.04
N ASN A 124 -5.45 -7.18 -7.99
CA ASN A 124 -4.41 -8.19 -7.75
C ASN A 124 -3.00 -7.68 -8.07
N SER A 125 -2.89 -6.49 -8.69
CA SER A 125 -1.62 -5.81 -8.95
C SER A 125 -1.73 -4.35 -8.55
N SER A 126 -0.75 -3.86 -7.80
CA SER A 126 -0.61 -2.42 -7.51
C SER A 126 -0.30 -1.60 -8.77
N ASP A 127 0.31 -2.24 -9.77
CA ASP A 127 0.61 -1.66 -11.08
C ASP A 127 0.03 -2.55 -12.19
N TYR A 128 -1.14 -2.17 -12.70
CA TYR A 128 -1.77 -2.89 -13.81
C TYR A 128 -0.94 -2.80 -15.10
N SER A 129 -0.20 -1.71 -15.31
CA SER A 129 0.60 -1.51 -16.52
C SER A 129 1.77 -2.48 -16.56
N ASP A 130 2.49 -2.63 -15.44
CA ASP A 130 3.56 -3.63 -15.31
C ASP A 130 3.00 -5.06 -15.45
N TYR A 131 1.92 -5.36 -14.73
CA TYR A 131 1.24 -6.65 -14.83
C TYR A 131 0.87 -6.98 -16.29
N SER A 132 0.19 -6.07 -16.98
CA SER A 132 -0.25 -6.23 -18.37
C SER A 132 0.93 -6.41 -19.33
N LYS A 133 2.04 -5.71 -19.08
CA LYS A 133 3.28 -5.88 -19.86
C LYS A 133 3.87 -7.28 -19.65
N ARG A 134 4.02 -7.72 -18.41
CA ARG A 134 4.56 -9.05 -18.08
C ARG A 134 3.69 -10.18 -18.61
N PHE A 135 2.37 -10.06 -18.44
CA PHE A 135 1.40 -11.04 -18.94
C PHE A 135 1.47 -11.19 -20.47
N ARG A 136 1.50 -10.08 -21.21
CA ARG A 136 1.65 -10.10 -22.67
C ARG A 136 2.99 -10.67 -23.10
N ASN A 137 4.08 -10.30 -22.43
CA ASN A 137 5.41 -10.83 -22.72
C ASN A 137 5.47 -12.35 -22.53
N ALA A 138 4.86 -12.87 -21.46
CA ALA A 138 4.73 -14.31 -21.27
C ALA A 138 3.95 -14.96 -22.43
N ALA A 139 2.83 -14.37 -22.86
CA ALA A 139 2.06 -14.89 -24.01
C ALA A 139 2.89 -14.91 -25.30
N TYR A 140 3.68 -13.86 -25.53
CA TYR A 140 4.52 -13.72 -26.71
C TYR A 140 5.63 -14.77 -26.78
N LYS A 141 6.14 -15.23 -25.64
CA LYS A 141 7.10 -16.34 -25.62
C LYS A 141 6.51 -17.61 -26.23
N TYR A 142 5.22 -17.89 -25.97
CA TYR A 142 4.53 -19.03 -26.59
C TYR A 142 4.27 -18.77 -28.08
N VAL A 143 3.74 -17.59 -28.42
CA VAL A 143 3.30 -17.28 -29.80
C VAL A 143 4.48 -17.12 -30.77
N PHE A 144 5.60 -16.56 -30.34
CA PHE A 144 6.70 -16.15 -31.22
C PHE A 144 8.04 -16.83 -30.93
N ASP A 145 8.27 -17.28 -29.70
CA ASP A 145 9.58 -17.81 -29.29
C ASP A 145 9.54 -19.34 -29.06
N ASN A 146 8.48 -20.03 -29.50
CA ASN A 146 8.28 -21.48 -29.39
C ASN A 146 8.48 -22.03 -27.97
N LYS A 147 8.17 -21.23 -26.94
CA LYS A 147 8.20 -21.73 -25.55
C LYS A 147 7.10 -22.75 -25.31
N ASN A 148 7.35 -23.65 -24.36
CA ASN A 148 6.37 -24.64 -23.97
C ASN A 148 5.14 -23.99 -23.33
N LEU A 149 3.94 -24.49 -23.67
CA LEU A 149 2.68 -23.94 -23.15
C LEU A 149 2.59 -24.01 -21.62
N TYR A 150 3.03 -25.11 -21.01
CA TYR A 150 3.00 -25.28 -19.56
C TYR A 150 3.91 -24.29 -18.85
N GLU A 151 5.11 -24.04 -19.39
CA GLU A 151 6.02 -23.02 -18.84
C GLU A 151 5.40 -21.62 -18.89
N VAL A 152 4.76 -21.28 -20.01
CA VAL A 152 4.15 -19.95 -20.20
C VAL A 152 2.91 -19.77 -19.31
N ILE A 153 2.08 -20.81 -19.19
CA ILE A 153 0.92 -20.78 -18.28
C ILE A 153 1.39 -20.64 -16.84
N ASP A 154 2.42 -21.37 -16.42
CA ASP A 154 2.97 -21.26 -15.06
C ASP A 154 3.52 -19.86 -14.78
N GLU A 155 4.25 -19.27 -15.73
CA GLU A 155 4.73 -17.88 -15.64
C GLU A 155 3.55 -16.89 -15.51
N MET A 156 2.49 -17.07 -16.29
CA MET A 156 1.29 -16.22 -16.21
C MET A 156 0.55 -16.38 -14.89
N GLU A 157 0.40 -17.62 -14.39
CA GLU A 157 -0.20 -17.89 -13.09
C GLU A 157 0.60 -17.21 -11.99
N HIS A 158 1.93 -17.28 -12.03
CA HIS A 158 2.81 -16.62 -11.06
C HIS A 158 2.60 -15.09 -10.99
N LEU A 159 2.08 -14.45 -12.03
CA LEU A 159 1.77 -13.01 -12.01
C LEU A 159 0.52 -12.67 -11.18
N THR A 160 -0.41 -13.61 -11.00
CA THR A 160 -1.72 -13.36 -10.37
C THR A 160 -1.97 -14.18 -9.12
N LYS A 161 -1.28 -15.31 -8.96
CA LYS A 161 -1.50 -16.28 -7.90
C LYS A 161 -0.94 -15.71 -6.60
N PRO A 162 -1.77 -15.42 -5.59
CA PRO A 162 -1.24 -15.13 -4.27
C PRO A 162 -0.49 -16.38 -3.80
N TYR A 163 0.80 -16.24 -3.48
CA TYR A 163 1.57 -17.34 -2.92
C TYR A 163 0.99 -17.72 -1.56
N ILE A 164 0.17 -18.76 -1.55
CA ILE A 164 -0.37 -19.35 -0.32
C ILE A 164 0.75 -20.19 0.29
N ILE A 165 1.33 -19.71 1.39
CA ILE A 165 2.27 -20.51 2.17
C ILE A 165 1.47 -21.62 2.85
N ASN A 166 1.79 -22.87 2.53
CA ASN A 166 1.15 -24.04 3.10
C ASN A 166 2.15 -24.79 3.99
N LEU A 167 1.69 -25.27 5.15
CA LEU A 167 2.50 -26.08 6.05
C LEU A 167 2.65 -27.54 5.59
N ASN A 168 1.87 -27.98 4.61
CA ASN A 168 2.00 -29.34 4.10
C ASN A 168 3.28 -29.45 3.24
N PRO A 169 4.26 -30.29 3.64
CA PRO A 169 5.51 -30.44 2.90
C PRO A 169 5.31 -30.93 1.46
N LYS A 170 4.20 -31.62 1.16
CA LYS A 170 3.85 -32.05 -0.20
C LYS A 170 3.47 -30.88 -1.12
N LYS A 171 3.07 -29.73 -0.55
CA LYS A 171 2.61 -28.55 -1.30
C LYS A 171 3.64 -27.42 -1.29
N ASN A 172 4.34 -27.22 -0.17
CA ASN A 172 5.34 -26.16 -0.05
C ASN A 172 6.41 -26.55 0.97
N ILE A 173 7.49 -27.18 0.48
CA ILE A 173 8.61 -27.63 1.31
C ILE A 173 9.34 -26.46 1.98
N ILE A 174 9.48 -25.33 1.29
CA ILE A 174 10.17 -24.14 1.79
C ILE A 174 9.39 -23.54 2.98
N GLY A 175 8.07 -23.41 2.84
CA GLY A 175 7.20 -22.95 3.91
C GLY A 175 7.25 -23.85 5.15
N PHE A 176 7.26 -25.17 4.95
CA PHE A 176 7.38 -26.15 6.03
C PHE A 176 8.72 -26.05 6.77
N ILE A 177 9.84 -26.01 6.05
CA ILE A 177 11.19 -25.87 6.65
C ILE A 177 11.30 -24.57 7.44
N ASN A 178 10.87 -23.44 6.87
CA ASN A 178 10.89 -22.16 7.57
C ASN A 178 10.03 -22.17 8.84
N SER A 179 8.88 -22.85 8.82
CA SER A 179 8.01 -22.97 10.00
C SER A 179 8.67 -23.73 11.14
N ILE A 180 9.35 -24.84 10.82
CA ILE A 180 10.11 -25.62 11.81
C ILE A 180 11.24 -24.78 12.39
N LEU A 181 11.99 -24.07 11.54
CA LEU A 181 13.09 -23.22 11.98
C LEU A 181 12.62 -22.14 12.96
N ILE A 182 11.53 -21.44 12.62
CA ILE A 182 10.94 -20.39 13.48
C ILE A 182 10.45 -20.98 14.80
N PHE A 183 9.87 -22.18 14.78
CA PHE A 183 9.41 -22.88 15.98
C PHE A 183 10.59 -23.23 16.91
N ILE A 184 11.68 -23.79 16.37
CA ILE A 184 12.89 -24.11 17.14
C ILE A 184 13.51 -22.83 17.72
N CYS A 185 13.67 -21.78 16.91
CA CYS A 185 14.18 -20.49 17.38
C CYS A 185 13.32 -19.91 18.50
N SER A 186 11.99 -20.04 18.40
CA SER A 186 11.05 -19.58 19.42
C SER A 186 11.24 -20.32 20.75
N ILE A 187 11.44 -21.65 20.72
CA ILE A 187 11.74 -22.43 21.92
C ILE A 187 13.08 -22.00 22.55
N ILE A 188 14.12 -21.80 21.73
CA ILE A 188 15.44 -21.36 22.21
C ILE A 188 15.34 -19.98 22.88
N MET A 189 14.59 -19.04 22.30
CA MET A 189 14.37 -17.71 22.88
C MET A 189 13.65 -17.77 24.23
N ILE A 190 12.62 -18.61 24.38
CA ILE A 190 11.93 -18.77 25.66
C ILE A 190 12.86 -19.44 26.68
N TYR A 191 13.63 -20.46 26.26
CA TYR A 191 14.55 -21.16 27.14
C TYR A 191 15.70 -20.27 27.61
N SER A 192 16.16 -19.33 26.78
CA SER A 192 17.25 -18.43 27.14
C SER A 192 16.92 -17.50 28.31
N LEU A 193 15.63 -17.23 28.56
CA LEU A 193 15.18 -16.45 29.72
C LEU A 193 15.60 -17.08 31.06
N LYS A 194 15.83 -18.40 31.13
CA LYS A 194 16.32 -19.05 32.34
C LYS A 194 17.69 -18.53 32.77
N TYR A 195 18.56 -18.16 31.83
CA TYR A 195 19.90 -17.66 32.14
C TYR A 195 19.88 -16.33 32.91
N LEU A 196 18.78 -15.56 32.81
CA LEU A 196 18.58 -14.31 33.52
C LEU A 196 18.45 -14.50 35.06
N PHE A 197 18.12 -15.72 35.49
CA PHE A 197 17.90 -16.06 36.90
C PHE A 197 19.07 -16.82 37.54
N ILE A 198 20.10 -17.16 36.77
CA ILE A 198 21.28 -17.87 37.27
C ILE A 198 22.35 -16.85 37.67
N ASP A 199 22.72 -16.83 38.96
CA ASP A 199 23.67 -15.83 39.51
C ASP A 199 25.02 -15.80 38.79
N LYS A 200 25.49 -16.96 38.30
CA LYS A 200 26.74 -17.09 37.53
C LYS A 200 26.79 -16.17 36.30
N TYR A 201 25.65 -15.87 35.68
CA TYR A 201 25.59 -15.06 34.45
C TYR A 201 25.16 -13.61 34.71
N ARG A 202 24.99 -13.21 35.98
CA ARG A 202 24.46 -11.89 36.34
C ARG A 202 25.24 -10.73 35.72
N SER A 203 26.57 -10.82 35.68
CA SER A 203 27.46 -9.79 35.10
C SER A 203 27.18 -9.51 33.62
N ASN A 204 26.78 -10.53 32.86
CA ASN A 204 26.53 -10.40 31.42
C ASN A 204 25.21 -9.67 31.11
N PHE A 205 24.31 -9.54 32.09
CA PHE A 205 22.99 -8.95 31.92
C PHE A 205 22.83 -7.61 32.66
N GLU A 206 23.91 -7.01 33.18
CA GLU A 206 23.87 -5.75 33.95
C GLU A 206 23.34 -4.54 33.19
N PHE A 207 23.37 -4.58 31.85
CA PHE A 207 22.92 -3.46 31.01
C PHE A 207 21.44 -3.13 31.24
N LEU A 208 20.55 -4.13 31.24
CA LEU A 208 19.11 -3.96 31.44
C LEU A 208 18.62 -4.69 32.70
N PRO A 209 17.64 -4.12 33.44
CA PRO A 209 16.90 -4.86 34.47
C PRO A 209 16.29 -6.16 33.93
N LYS A 210 16.09 -7.14 34.82
CA LYS A 210 15.56 -8.45 34.44
C LYS A 210 14.21 -8.34 33.70
N ASP A 211 13.29 -7.52 34.21
CA ASP A 211 11.96 -7.33 33.61
C ASP A 211 12.04 -6.79 32.16
N PHE A 212 13.04 -5.95 31.89
CA PHE A 212 13.27 -5.38 30.56
C PHE A 212 13.89 -6.37 29.58
N TRP A 213 14.76 -7.26 30.04
CA TRP A 213 15.21 -8.39 29.22
C TRP A 213 14.04 -9.32 28.85
N ILE A 214 13.12 -9.57 29.78
CA ILE A 214 11.92 -10.38 29.52
C ILE A 214 11.04 -9.72 28.46
N ILE A 215 10.77 -8.41 28.61
CA ILE A 215 9.99 -7.63 27.63
C ILE A 215 10.65 -7.64 26.25
N PHE A 216 11.99 -7.48 26.20
CA PHE A 216 12.75 -7.51 24.95
C PHE A 216 12.66 -8.88 24.26
N VAL A 217 12.84 -9.99 24.98
CA VAL A 217 12.71 -11.33 24.38
C VAL A 217 11.27 -11.60 23.94
N LEU A 218 10.27 -11.11 24.69
CA LEU A 218 8.86 -11.21 24.30
C LEU A 218 8.56 -10.44 23.00
N GLY A 219 9.11 -9.24 22.84
CA GLY A 219 8.99 -8.46 21.61
C GLY A 219 9.59 -9.20 20.40
N ALA A 220 10.82 -9.71 20.54
CA ALA A 220 11.47 -10.51 19.50
C ALA A 220 10.68 -11.79 19.16
N PHE A 221 10.12 -12.47 20.16
CA PHE A 221 9.24 -13.62 19.98
C PHE A 221 8.00 -13.26 19.16
N ILE A 222 7.32 -12.15 19.47
CA ILE A 222 6.13 -11.70 18.73
C ILE A 222 6.50 -11.39 17.27
N ILE A 223 7.61 -10.68 17.01
CA ILE A 223 8.08 -10.37 15.65
C ILE A 223 8.31 -11.66 14.85
N MET A 224 9.05 -12.61 15.42
CA MET A 224 9.36 -13.89 14.75
C MET A 224 8.10 -14.70 14.43
N ASN A 225 7.12 -14.70 15.33
CA ASN A 225 5.87 -15.45 15.14
C ASN A 225 4.89 -14.80 14.15
N THR A 226 5.15 -13.57 13.67
CA THR A 226 4.30 -12.94 12.65
C THR A 226 4.25 -13.71 11.34
N PHE A 227 5.26 -14.54 11.05
CA PHE A 227 5.28 -15.46 9.91
C PHE A 227 4.04 -16.38 9.88
N PHE A 228 3.56 -16.85 11.04
CA PHE A 228 2.41 -17.75 11.11
C PHE A 228 1.11 -17.08 10.63
N VAL A 229 1.04 -15.74 10.65
CA VAL A 229 -0.11 -14.99 10.12
C VAL A 229 -0.20 -15.08 8.60
N ASP A 230 0.95 -15.22 7.91
CA ASP A 230 1.02 -15.34 6.45
C ASP A 230 0.64 -16.75 5.95
N ILE A 231 0.49 -17.72 6.85
CA ILE A 231 0.14 -19.10 6.48
C ILE A 231 -1.33 -19.16 6.02
N GLY A 232 -1.53 -19.83 4.88
CA GLY A 232 -2.85 -19.99 4.26
C GLY A 232 -3.26 -18.78 3.41
N LYS A 233 -4.57 -18.63 3.20
CA LYS A 233 -5.09 -17.51 2.39
C LYS A 233 -4.86 -16.20 3.13
N ILE A 234 -4.24 -15.23 2.44
CA ILE A 234 -4.09 -13.87 2.93
C ILE A 234 -5.46 -13.20 2.92
N THR A 235 -5.92 -12.76 4.09
CA THR A 235 -7.17 -12.00 4.27
C THR A 235 -6.84 -10.59 4.75
N VAL A 236 -7.77 -9.66 4.55
CA VAL A 236 -7.64 -8.27 5.04
C VAL A 236 -7.38 -8.26 6.55
N THR A 237 -8.08 -9.13 7.31
CA THR A 237 -7.89 -9.27 8.76
C THR A 237 -6.50 -9.73 9.13
N LYS A 238 -5.95 -10.74 8.44
CA LYS A 238 -4.58 -11.22 8.66
C LYS A 238 -3.54 -10.15 8.35
N CYS A 239 -3.73 -9.38 7.27
CA CYS A 239 -2.85 -8.26 6.92
C CYS A 239 -2.82 -7.20 8.04
N LYS A 240 -3.99 -6.80 8.55
CA LYS A 240 -4.10 -5.87 9.68
C LYS A 240 -3.45 -6.44 10.95
N LEU A 241 -3.73 -7.70 11.28
CA LEU A 241 -3.17 -8.37 12.45
C LEU A 241 -1.64 -8.43 12.39
N LYS A 242 -1.06 -8.73 11.23
CA LYS A 242 0.39 -8.76 11.02
C LYS A 242 1.03 -7.41 11.33
N ILE A 243 0.45 -6.32 10.82
CA ILE A 243 0.94 -4.96 11.09
C ILE A 243 0.89 -4.64 12.58
N ILE A 244 -0.21 -5.01 13.26
CA ILE A 244 -0.36 -4.80 14.71
C ILE A 244 0.71 -5.57 15.48
N LEU A 245 0.92 -6.85 15.17
CA LEU A 245 1.92 -7.68 15.86
C LEU A 245 3.35 -7.20 15.62
N LEU A 246 3.67 -6.77 14.39
CA LEU A 246 4.99 -6.22 14.08
C LEU A 246 5.25 -4.93 14.87
N ASN A 247 4.31 -3.97 14.85
CA ASN A 247 4.45 -2.73 15.60
C ASN A 247 4.59 -2.99 17.11
N LEU A 248 3.71 -3.82 17.67
CA LEU A 248 3.77 -4.20 19.09
C LEU A 248 5.11 -4.85 19.45
N GLY A 249 5.59 -5.78 18.61
CA GLY A 249 6.88 -6.43 18.84
C GLY A 249 8.06 -5.46 18.76
N PHE A 250 8.05 -4.52 17.80
CA PHE A 250 9.08 -3.48 17.70
C PHE A 250 9.08 -2.54 18.89
N ASP A 251 7.90 -2.11 19.36
CA ASP A 251 7.76 -1.24 20.53
C ASP A 251 8.33 -1.93 21.79
N LEU A 252 7.98 -3.20 22.02
CA LEU A 252 8.50 -3.99 23.15
C LEU A 252 10.02 -4.18 23.09
N ASN A 253 10.62 -4.24 21.90
CA ASN A 253 12.09 -4.31 21.76
C ASN A 253 12.77 -2.96 21.98
N LEU A 254 12.20 -1.87 21.47
CA LEU A 254 12.83 -0.54 21.52
C LEU A 254 12.70 0.13 22.88
N VAL A 255 11.56 -0.02 23.56
CA VAL A 255 11.28 0.66 24.84
C VAL A 255 12.34 0.37 25.93
N PRO A 256 12.74 -0.89 26.20
CA PRO A 256 13.80 -1.21 27.16
C PRO A 256 15.12 -0.49 26.89
N ILE A 257 15.55 -0.48 25.62
CA ILE A 257 16.83 0.11 25.19
C ILE A 257 16.77 1.62 25.34
N LEU A 258 15.70 2.25 24.84
CA LEU A 258 15.52 3.70 24.91
C LEU A 258 15.43 4.18 26.36
N TYR A 259 14.73 3.46 27.23
CA TYR A 259 14.67 3.79 28.65
C TYR A 259 16.06 3.80 29.29
N LYS A 260 16.88 2.78 29.02
CA LYS A 260 18.24 2.70 29.58
C LYS A 260 19.15 3.81 29.05
N LEU A 261 19.05 4.13 27.75
CA LEU A 261 19.79 5.23 27.14
C LEU A 261 19.38 6.59 27.75
N LEU A 262 18.09 6.81 28.00
CA LEU A 262 17.59 8.05 28.62
C LEU A 262 18.11 8.22 30.06
N ILE A 263 18.24 7.14 30.82
CA ILE A 263 18.82 7.19 32.18
C ILE A 263 20.33 7.48 32.13
N ASN A 264 21.05 6.81 31.23
CA ASN A 264 22.51 6.95 31.15
C ASN A 264 22.94 8.29 30.53
N PHE A 265 22.10 8.89 29.69
CA PHE A 265 22.33 10.19 29.05
C PHE A 265 21.23 11.19 29.42
N PRO A 266 21.19 11.67 30.68
CA PRO A 266 20.20 12.64 31.10
C PRO A 266 20.37 13.95 30.32
N ILE A 267 19.25 14.48 29.83
CA ILE A 267 19.20 15.65 28.94
C ILE A 267 19.73 16.92 29.60
N GLU A 268 19.73 16.99 30.93
CA GLU A 268 20.29 18.12 31.68
C GLU A 268 21.78 18.33 31.39
N ASN A 269 22.54 17.25 31.13
CA ASN A 269 23.95 17.34 30.71
C ASN A 269 24.10 17.89 29.28
N ILE A 270 23.07 17.80 28.45
CA ILE A 270 23.08 18.32 27.09
C ILE A 270 22.72 19.81 27.13
N GLU A 271 21.68 20.22 27.87
CA GLU A 271 21.31 21.63 28.02
C GLU A 271 22.41 22.44 28.71
N GLN A 272 22.99 21.96 29.83
CA GLN A 272 24.10 22.64 30.51
C GLN A 272 25.35 22.77 29.61
N LYS A 273 25.65 21.73 28.81
CA LYS A 273 26.78 21.75 27.87
C LYS A 273 26.53 22.71 26.71
N PHE A 274 25.29 22.81 26.21
CA PHE A 274 24.93 23.81 25.21
C PHE A 274 24.99 25.24 25.76
N THR A 275 24.48 25.51 26.96
CA THR A 275 24.62 26.83 27.60
C THR A 275 26.09 27.20 27.80
N ASN A 276 26.92 26.29 28.31
CA ASN A 276 28.35 26.56 28.52
C ASN A 276 29.09 26.83 27.19
N ILE A 277 28.73 26.12 26.12
CA ILE A 277 29.28 26.39 24.78
C ILE A 277 28.82 27.76 24.28
N THR A 278 27.55 28.13 24.43
CA THR A 278 27.05 29.46 24.03
C THR A 278 27.70 30.59 24.82
N THR A 279 27.91 30.41 26.13
CA THR A 279 28.64 31.39 26.97
C THR A 279 30.11 31.49 26.56
N SER A 280 30.75 30.38 26.19
CA SER A 280 32.14 30.38 25.70
C SER A 280 32.28 31.06 24.35
N ILE A 281 31.33 30.87 23.43
CA ILE A 281 31.32 31.54 22.11
C ILE A 281 31.12 33.05 22.30
N ASN A 282 30.16 33.47 23.14
CA ASN A 282 29.92 34.89 23.40
C ASN A 282 31.11 35.60 24.05
N ASN A 283 31.85 34.93 24.93
CA ASN A 283 33.07 35.47 25.55
C ASN A 283 34.27 35.51 24.58
N THR A 284 34.28 34.68 23.54
CA THR A 284 35.29 34.74 22.48
C THR A 284 34.97 35.85 21.47
N SER A 285 33.70 36.09 21.17
CA SER A 285 33.24 37.18 20.29
C SER A 285 33.39 38.56 20.93
N SER A 286 33.34 38.69 22.26
CA SER A 286 33.62 39.96 22.96
C SER A 286 35.11 40.30 23.07
N LYS A 287 36.01 39.50 22.48
CA LYS A 287 37.46 39.74 22.45
C LYS A 287 38.01 40.00 21.03
N SER A 288 37.17 40.00 20.00
CA SER A 288 37.59 40.21 18.61
C SER A 288 36.89 41.36 17.89
N GLU A 289 36.34 42.33 18.61
CA GLU A 289 35.86 43.60 18.03
C GLU A 289 36.72 44.77 18.51
N THR A 290 37.98 44.77 18.07
CA THR A 290 38.74 45.97 17.73
C THR A 290 39.74 45.57 16.64
N GLU A 291 39.30 45.56 15.38
CA GLU A 291 40.08 45.99 14.20
C GLU A 291 39.31 45.77 12.89
N ASN A 292 38.80 46.89 12.37
CA ASN A 292 38.72 47.37 10.98
C ASN A 292 38.38 46.48 9.77
N ASP A 293 37.39 47.00 9.04
CA ASP A 293 37.33 47.30 7.59
C ASP A 293 37.15 46.20 6.51
N THR A 294 36.01 46.37 5.81
CA THR A 294 35.74 46.23 4.37
C THR A 294 36.25 45.00 3.61
N HIS A 295 35.35 44.10 3.23
CA HIS A 295 35.01 43.83 1.81
C HIS A 295 33.93 42.75 1.66
N ASP A 296 33.03 42.97 0.71
CA ASP A 296 32.01 42.04 0.23
C ASP A 296 32.60 40.72 -0.28
N THR A 297 32.06 39.58 0.17
CA THR A 297 32.01 38.36 -0.68
C THR A 297 30.88 37.42 -0.26
N TYR A 298 30.01 37.13 -1.22
CA TYR A 298 28.99 36.07 -1.18
C TYR A 298 29.67 34.68 -1.21
N ILE A 299 29.52 33.88 -0.14
CA ILE A 299 29.73 32.42 -0.19
C ILE A 299 28.60 31.70 0.57
N GLY A 300 28.04 30.69 -0.08
CA GLY A 300 26.82 29.99 0.28
C GLY A 300 26.93 29.09 1.52
N LYS A 301 25.86 29.14 2.32
CA LYS A 301 25.57 28.23 3.43
C LYS A 301 25.02 26.90 2.91
N SER A 302 25.74 25.81 3.15
CA SER A 302 25.17 24.46 3.20
C SER A 302 25.85 23.67 4.30
N ASN A 303 25.23 23.60 5.49
CA ASN A 303 25.39 22.50 6.48
C ASN A 303 24.52 22.66 7.77
N ASP A 304 23.35 23.31 7.72
CA ASP A 304 22.49 23.52 8.91
C ASP A 304 21.18 22.69 8.95
N THR A 305 20.87 21.93 7.90
CA THR A 305 19.56 21.25 7.78
C THR A 305 19.46 19.93 8.57
N SER A 306 20.58 19.26 8.84
CA SER A 306 20.59 17.98 9.59
C SER A 306 20.27 18.18 11.08
N ASN A 307 20.91 19.15 11.73
CA ASN A 307 20.70 19.43 13.16
C ASN A 307 19.28 19.97 13.45
N SER A 308 18.74 20.77 12.54
CA SER A 308 17.36 21.30 12.61
C SER A 308 16.30 20.20 12.64
N THR A 309 16.52 19.11 11.92
CA THR A 309 15.54 18.02 11.79
C THR A 309 15.52 17.14 13.04
N ILE A 310 16.70 16.82 13.58
CA ILE A 310 16.82 16.06 14.84
C ILE A 310 16.27 16.88 16.03
N GLN A 311 16.55 18.18 16.09
CA GLN A 311 15.96 19.05 17.12
C GLN A 311 14.43 19.16 17.02
N LYS A 312 13.87 19.21 15.80
CA LYS A 312 12.42 19.20 15.59
C LYS A 312 11.78 17.87 16.01
N MET A 313 12.43 16.74 15.74
CA MET A 313 11.94 15.42 16.18
C MET A 313 11.96 15.28 17.71
N ILE A 314 13.06 15.71 18.36
CA ILE A 314 13.18 15.68 19.82
C ILE A 314 12.11 16.58 20.46
N LYS A 315 11.93 17.81 19.96
CA LYS A 315 10.91 18.76 20.46
C LYS A 315 9.48 18.24 20.26
N CYS A 316 9.21 17.54 19.16
CA CYS A 316 7.93 16.89 18.92
C CYS A 316 7.67 15.79 19.97
N HIS A 317 8.66 14.93 20.22
CA HIS A 317 8.55 13.83 21.18
C HIS A 317 8.32 14.28 22.63
N PHE A 318 8.94 15.40 23.04
CA PHE A 318 8.74 15.98 24.37
C PHE A 318 7.36 16.63 24.53
N LYS A 319 6.85 17.28 23.48
CA LYS A 319 5.50 17.84 23.49
C LYS A 319 4.44 16.75 23.69
N THR A 320 4.60 15.60 23.03
CA THR A 320 3.69 14.46 23.19
C THR A 320 3.74 13.88 24.60
N LYS A 321 4.91 13.83 25.25
CA LYS A 321 5.04 13.32 26.64
C LYS A 321 4.36 14.22 27.67
N ILE A 322 4.42 15.54 27.49
CA ILE A 322 3.73 16.52 28.35
C ILE A 322 2.22 16.40 28.16
N GLU A 323 1.75 16.27 26.91
CA GLU A 323 0.32 16.10 26.60
C GLU A 323 -0.23 14.76 27.13
N LEU A 324 0.56 13.68 27.07
CA LEU A 324 0.19 12.36 27.60
C LEU A 324 0.10 12.38 29.14
N ASN A 325 1.08 12.99 29.83
CA ASN A 325 1.05 13.14 31.29
C ASN A 325 -0.12 14.03 31.75
N ASN A 326 -0.46 15.07 31.00
CA ASN A 326 -1.62 15.91 31.28
C ASN A 326 -2.95 15.22 30.98
N SER A 327 -2.96 14.20 30.12
CA SER A 327 -4.14 13.38 29.82
C SER A 327 -4.32 12.27 30.85
N LEU A 328 -3.23 11.63 31.32
CA LEU A 328 -3.22 10.68 32.43
C LEU A 328 -3.62 11.32 33.76
N LYS A 329 -3.16 12.55 34.05
CA LYS A 329 -3.61 13.32 35.22
C LYS A 329 -5.10 13.70 35.16
N ARG A 330 -5.66 13.89 33.95
CA ARG A 330 -7.09 14.16 33.76
C ARG A 330 -7.94 12.88 33.86
N GLY A 331 -7.41 11.72 33.46
CA GLY A 331 -8.11 10.44 33.54
C GLY A 331 -8.21 9.85 34.96
N LEU A 332 -7.25 10.15 35.85
CA LEU A 332 -7.24 9.65 37.22
C LEU A 332 -8.07 10.50 38.21
N GLY A 333 -8.62 11.63 37.77
CA GLY A 333 -9.41 12.56 38.60
C GLY A 333 -10.93 12.38 38.53
N SER A 334 -11.46 11.45 37.74
CA SER A 334 -12.92 11.29 37.60
C SER A 334 -13.33 9.82 37.47
N THR A 335 -13.54 9.15 38.59
CA THR A 335 -14.39 7.95 38.68
C THR A 335 -15.18 8.00 39.99
N SER A 336 -16.21 8.85 40.01
CA SER A 336 -17.34 8.68 40.93
C SER A 336 -18.26 7.60 40.35
N ALA A 337 -18.53 6.60 41.18
CA ALA A 337 -19.40 5.48 40.91
C ALA A 337 -20.79 5.92 40.42
N ASN A 338 -21.32 5.20 39.41
CA ASN A 338 -22.74 4.93 39.30
C ASN A 338 -22.95 3.56 38.66
N SER A 339 -23.57 2.70 39.44
CA SER A 339 -24.20 1.42 39.11
C SER A 339 -25.36 1.59 38.13
N PHE A 340 -25.70 0.50 37.43
CA PHE A 340 -26.94 0.09 36.73
C PHE A 340 -26.59 -0.42 35.32
N GLN A 341 -27.17 -1.46 34.74
CA GLN A 341 -27.97 -2.61 35.17
C GLN A 341 -28.07 -3.46 33.88
N SER A 342 -28.11 -4.78 34.01
CA SER A 342 -28.29 -5.71 32.89
C SER A 342 -29.67 -5.57 32.25
N SER A 343 -29.74 -5.67 30.92
CA SER A 343 -30.91 -6.20 30.23
C SER A 343 -30.48 -6.92 28.95
N ASN A 344 -30.83 -8.19 28.89
CA ASN A 344 -30.99 -8.98 27.68
C ASN A 344 -32.00 -8.31 26.74
N ASP A 345 -31.79 -8.42 25.42
CA ASP A 345 -32.70 -9.10 24.50
C ASP A 345 -32.40 -8.72 23.03
N LEU A 346 -32.57 -9.75 22.17
CA LEU A 346 -32.49 -9.84 20.69
C LEU A 346 -31.12 -10.06 20.03
#